data_AF-A0A8J8JZT9-F1
#
_entry.id   AF-A0A8J8JZT9-F1
#
_cell.length_a   1.000
_cell.length_b   1.000
_cell.length_c   1.000
_cell.angle_alpha   90.00
_cell.angle_beta   90.00
_cell.angle_gamma   90.00
#
_symmetry.space_group_name_H-M   'P 1'
#
loop_
_entity.id
_entity.type
_entity.pdbx_description
1 polymer ?
#
loop_
_entity_poly.entity_id
_entity_poly.type
_entity_poly.pdbx_seq_one_letter_code
_entity_poly.pdbx_strand_id
1 'polypeptide(L)'
;MSLLETIKNLFCKIVAETSAPEQTNKPSEVVTKKAAPVAATKQATKVSTAQLQIPEDSTLKRHFISALKCQIESEMPPRPTESTLKRHYDSTVQSKLENLLG
;
A
#
# COMPACT_ATOMS: atom_id res chain seq x y z
N MET A 1 17.52 -35.04 -15.68
CA MET A 1 17.42 -33.68 -15.14
C MET A 1 15.96 -33.41 -14.83
N SER A 2 15.62 -33.34 -13.56
CA SER A 2 14.25 -33.17 -13.07
C SER A 2 13.74 -31.76 -13.37
N LEU A 3 12.46 -31.61 -13.70
CA LEU A 3 11.83 -30.30 -13.93
C LEU A 3 12.04 -29.34 -12.73
N LEU A 4 12.10 -29.90 -11.52
CA LEU A 4 12.42 -29.16 -10.29
C LEU A 4 13.85 -28.61 -10.27
N GLU A 5 14.82 -29.27 -10.90
CA GLU A 5 16.21 -28.78 -11.00
C GLU A 5 16.30 -27.60 -11.97
N THR A 6 15.57 -27.65 -13.09
CA THR A 6 15.55 -26.54 -14.05
C THR A 6 14.94 -25.28 -13.44
N ILE A 7 13.85 -25.43 -12.67
CA ILE A 7 13.19 -24.31 -11.99
C ILE A 7 14.08 -23.73 -10.89
N LYS A 8 14.76 -24.59 -10.11
CA LYS A 8 15.75 -24.13 -9.11
C LYS A 8 16.90 -23.35 -9.75
N ASN A 9 17.43 -23.84 -10.88
CA ASN A 9 18.52 -23.17 -11.59
C ASN A 9 18.09 -21.83 -12.20
N LEU A 10 16.84 -21.72 -12.68
CA LEU A 10 16.29 -20.47 -13.21
C LEU A 10 16.11 -19.42 -12.11
N PHE A 11 15.62 -19.82 -10.94
CA PHE A 11 15.43 -18.91 -9.81
C PHE A 11 16.75 -18.45 -9.17
N CYS A 12 17.74 -19.35 -9.06
CA CYS A 12 19.07 -19.01 -8.54
C CYS A 12 19.82 -18.00 -9.43
N LYS A 13 19.59 -18.02 -10.76
CA LYS A 13 20.28 -17.11 -11.68
C LYS A 13 19.77 -15.67 -11.59
N ILE A 14 18.50 -15.48 -11.25
CA ILE A 14 17.87 -14.14 -11.13
C ILE A 14 18.33 -13.42 -9.86
N VAL A 15 18.61 -14.15 -8.77
CA VAL A 15 19.02 -13.54 -7.48
C VAL A 15 20.49 -13.12 -7.48
N ALA A 16 21.33 -13.67 -8.37
CA ALA A 16 22.76 -13.40 -8.40
C ALA A 16 23.16 -12.12 -9.19
N GLU A 17 22.26 -11.52 -9.98
CA GLU A 17 22.58 -10.36 -10.83
C GLU A 17 22.26 -8.99 -10.21
N THR A 18 21.87 -8.91 -8.93
CA THR A 18 21.61 -7.62 -8.26
C THR A 18 22.33 -7.48 -6.91
N SER A 19 23.65 -7.44 -6.96
CA SER A 19 24.54 -6.84 -5.93
C SER A 19 25.94 -6.59 -6.55
N ALA A 20 26.22 -5.41 -7.12
CA ALA A 20 26.98 -4.25 -6.56
C ALA A 20 28.48 -4.55 -6.23
N PRO A 21 29.48 -3.64 -6.37
CA PRO A 21 29.41 -2.19 -6.01
C PRO A 21 30.33 -1.13 -6.76
N GLU A 22 30.05 0.18 -6.48
CA GLU A 22 30.96 1.38 -6.38
C GLU A 22 31.67 1.97 -7.63
N GLN A 23 31.94 3.30 -7.83
CA GLN A 23 31.89 4.59 -7.10
C GLN A 23 32.20 5.73 -8.14
N THR A 24 31.63 6.95 -8.18
CA THR A 24 31.98 8.17 -7.43
C THR A 24 31.05 9.31 -7.93
N ASN A 25 30.22 9.97 -7.12
CA ASN A 25 30.59 11.22 -6.43
C ASN A 25 29.59 11.54 -5.28
N LYS A 26 30.17 11.82 -4.11
CA LYS A 26 29.60 12.42 -2.88
C LYS A 26 29.35 13.94 -3.08
N PRO A 27 28.79 14.71 -2.10
CA PRO A 27 27.98 14.36 -0.92
C PRO A 27 26.78 15.32 -0.62
N SER A 28 25.68 14.80 -0.04
CA SER A 28 24.93 15.37 1.12
C SER A 28 23.72 14.47 1.41
N GLU A 29 23.87 13.39 2.19
CA GLU A 29 23.47 13.29 3.63
C GLU A 29 22.01 13.75 3.86
N VAL A 30 21.04 12.94 4.32
CA VAL A 30 21.04 12.12 5.54
C VAL A 30 19.84 11.11 5.50
N VAL A 31 20.17 9.82 5.68
CA VAL A 31 19.43 8.72 6.38
C VAL A 31 18.28 7.96 5.68
N THR A 32 18.71 6.83 5.11
CA THR A 32 18.05 5.52 5.06
C THR A 32 17.67 4.98 6.44
N LYS A 33 16.46 4.46 6.63
CA LYS A 33 16.23 3.26 7.47
C LYS A 33 15.21 2.30 6.85
N LYS A 34 15.74 1.10 6.60
CA LYS A 34 15.15 -0.20 6.23
C LYS A 34 14.23 -0.75 7.34
N ALA A 35 13.05 -1.27 6.99
CA ALA A 35 12.25 -2.21 7.80
C ALA A 35 11.18 -2.88 6.89
N ALA A 36 11.27 -4.18 6.63
CA ALA A 36 10.52 -5.28 7.27
C ALA A 36 9.06 -5.44 6.76
N PRO A 37 8.63 -6.66 6.37
CA PRO A 37 7.26 -6.91 5.92
C PRO A 37 6.35 -6.93 7.14
N VAL A 38 5.54 -5.89 7.32
CA VAL A 38 4.53 -5.86 8.37
C VAL A 38 3.26 -6.52 7.84
N ALA A 39 2.96 -7.67 8.45
CA ALA A 39 1.69 -8.36 8.35
C ALA A 39 0.53 -7.36 8.46
N ALA A 40 -0.43 -7.49 7.55
CA ALA A 40 -1.70 -6.78 7.61
C ALA A 40 -2.47 -7.25 8.85
N THR A 41 -2.26 -6.57 9.98
CA THR A 41 -3.10 -6.72 11.16
C THR A 41 -4.46 -6.13 10.86
N LYS A 42 -5.41 -7.02 10.60
CA LYS A 42 -6.84 -6.76 10.47
C LYS A 42 -7.39 -6.34 11.85
N GLN A 43 -7.20 -5.08 12.25
CA GLN A 43 -7.90 -4.54 13.42
C GLN A 43 -9.24 -3.97 12.96
N ALA A 44 -10.28 -4.79 13.08
CA ALA A 44 -11.65 -4.34 13.00
C ALA A 44 -11.99 -3.57 14.30
N THR A 45 -11.66 -2.28 14.33
CA THR A 45 -12.13 -1.37 15.37
C THR A 45 -13.50 -0.83 14.98
N LYS A 46 -14.51 -1.28 15.72
CA LYS A 46 -15.89 -0.81 15.72
C LYS A 46 -15.89 0.72 15.86
N VAL A 47 -16.27 1.45 14.80
CA VAL A 47 -16.34 2.91 14.82
C VAL A 47 -17.59 3.32 15.60
N SER A 48 -17.41 3.71 16.86
CA SER A 48 -18.32 4.63 17.52
C SER A 48 -18.16 6.01 16.87
N THR A 49 -19.24 6.76 16.74
CA THR A 49 -19.34 8.11 16.16
C THR A 49 -18.61 9.19 17.00
N ALA A 50 -17.34 8.94 17.34
CA ALA A 50 -16.42 9.94 17.82
C ALA A 50 -15.64 10.46 16.61
N GLN A 51 -15.51 11.78 16.49
CA GLN A 51 -14.72 12.45 15.45
C GLN A 51 -13.41 11.70 15.22
N LEU A 52 -13.20 11.25 13.97
CA LEU A 52 -11.99 10.52 13.59
C LEU A 52 -10.78 11.42 13.82
N GLN A 53 -9.88 11.03 14.74
CA GLN A 53 -8.66 11.79 14.98
C GLN A 53 -7.67 11.56 13.84
N ILE A 54 -7.50 12.58 12.99
CA ILE A 54 -6.56 12.55 11.87
C ILE A 54 -5.14 12.81 12.41
N PRO A 55 -4.15 11.96 12.09
CA PRO A 55 -2.75 12.22 12.47
C PRO A 55 -2.17 13.47 11.80
N GLU A 56 -1.32 14.21 12.54
CA GLU A 56 -0.63 15.42 12.04
C GLU A 56 0.51 15.10 11.05
N ASP A 57 1.19 13.97 11.25
CA ASP A 57 2.29 13.57 10.37
C ASP A 57 1.79 13.28 8.94
N SER A 58 2.47 13.85 7.95
CA SER A 58 2.05 13.73 6.55
C SER A 58 2.03 12.30 6.02
N THR A 59 2.94 11.45 6.48
CA THR A 59 3.01 10.05 6.05
C THR A 59 1.92 9.24 6.74
N LEU A 60 1.77 9.40 8.05
CA LEU A 60 0.69 8.75 8.80
C LEU A 60 -0.69 9.18 8.31
N LYS A 61 -0.89 10.46 8.00
CA LYS A 61 -2.14 10.99 7.43
C LYS A 61 -2.49 10.31 6.11
N ARG A 62 -1.51 10.18 5.20
CA ARG A 62 -1.73 9.47 3.92
C ARG A 62 -2.10 8.01 4.14
N HIS A 63 -1.43 7.32 5.05
CA HIS A 63 -1.74 5.93 5.39
C HIS A 63 -3.13 5.79 6.02
N PHE A 64 -3.47 6.68 6.94
CA PHE A 64 -4.78 6.72 7.61
C PHE A 64 -5.91 6.90 6.60
N ILE A 65 -5.82 7.92 5.74
CA ILE A 65 -6.80 8.17 4.66
C ILE A 65 -6.89 6.96 3.73
N SER A 66 -5.76 6.34 3.36
CA SER A 66 -5.76 5.15 2.51
C SER A 66 -6.45 3.96 3.17
N ALA A 67 -6.23 3.76 4.47
CA ALA A 67 -6.89 2.71 5.23
C ALA A 67 -8.42 2.92 5.28
N LEU A 68 -8.87 4.16 5.48
CA LEU A 68 -10.30 4.51 5.41
C LEU A 68 -10.89 4.22 4.03
N LYS A 69 -10.18 4.57 2.94
CA LYS A 69 -10.63 4.22 1.58
C LYS A 69 -10.79 2.72 1.40
N CYS A 70 -9.80 1.93 1.84
CA CYS A 70 -9.88 0.47 1.75
C CYS A 70 -11.05 -0.10 2.56
N GLN A 71 -11.33 0.46 3.74
CA GLN A 71 -12.48 0.07 4.56
C GLN A 71 -13.80 0.35 3.82
N ILE A 72 -13.95 1.56 3.27
CA ILE A 72 -15.14 1.95 2.48
C ILE A 72 -15.32 1.02 1.28
N GLU A 73 -14.24 0.73 0.54
CA GLU A 73 -14.26 -0.17 -0.62
C GLU A 73 -14.59 -1.61 -0.21
N SER A 74 -14.18 -2.06 0.97
CA SER A 74 -14.51 -3.40 1.49
C SER A 74 -15.99 -3.56 1.86
N GLU A 75 -16.68 -2.47 2.15
CA GLU A 75 -18.13 -2.46 2.43
C GLU A 75 -18.97 -2.26 1.16
N MET A 76 -18.32 -1.96 0.03
CA MET A 76 -18.94 -1.72 -1.26
C MET A 76 -18.82 -2.93 -2.18
N PRO A 77 -19.66 -3.01 -3.25
CA PRO A 77 -19.50 -4.06 -4.25
C PRO A 77 -18.13 -3.99 -4.92
N PRO A 78 -17.66 -5.10 -5.53
CA PRO A 78 -16.39 -5.13 -6.26
C PRO A 78 -16.29 -4.01 -7.29
N ARG A 79 -15.09 -3.44 -7.43
CA ARG A 79 -14.83 -2.33 -8.34
C ARG A 79 -15.17 -2.72 -9.79
N PRO A 80 -15.99 -1.93 -10.50
CA PRO A 80 -16.35 -2.23 -11.90
C PRO A 80 -15.17 -2.00 -12.86
N THR A 81 -15.19 -2.71 -13.99
CA THR A 81 -14.16 -2.61 -15.03
C THR A 81 -14.41 -1.46 -16.00
N GLU A 82 -15.68 -1.17 -16.31
CA GLU A 82 -16.07 -0.14 -17.27
C GLU A 82 -15.67 1.27 -16.81
N SER A 83 -15.13 2.08 -17.73
CA SER A 83 -14.53 3.37 -17.39
C SER A 83 -15.50 4.37 -16.76
N THR A 84 -16.73 4.48 -17.28
CA THR A 84 -17.78 5.34 -16.75
C THR A 84 -18.23 4.89 -15.37
N LEU A 85 -18.54 3.60 -15.21
CA LEU A 85 -18.96 3.03 -13.93
C LEU A 85 -17.85 3.14 -12.87
N LYS A 86 -16.60 2.95 -13.27
CA LYS A 86 -15.44 3.14 -12.40
C LYS A 86 -15.34 4.56 -11.89
N ARG A 87 -15.58 5.58 -12.73
CA ARG A 87 -15.60 6.98 -12.28
C ARG A 87 -16.71 7.23 -11.26
N HIS A 88 -17.92 6.73 -11.52
CA HIS A 88 -19.03 6.85 -10.56
C HIS A 88 -18.73 6.15 -9.23
N TYR A 89 -18.14 4.96 -9.30
CA TYR A 89 -17.68 4.24 -8.12
C TYR A 89 -16.65 5.06 -7.33
N ASP A 90 -15.63 5.58 -8.03
CA ASP A 90 -14.56 6.38 -7.42
C ASP A 90 -15.13 7.65 -6.75
N SER A 91 -16.09 8.34 -7.38
CA SER A 91 -16.80 9.49 -6.79
C SER A 91 -17.63 9.10 -5.55
N THR A 92 -18.26 7.92 -5.57
CA THR A 92 -19.03 7.43 -4.42
C THR A 92 -18.13 7.15 -3.22
N VAL A 93 -16.98 6.52 -3.45
CA VAL A 93 -15.97 6.27 -2.41
C VAL A 93 -15.43 7.59 -1.85
N GLN A 94 -15.15 8.56 -2.71
CA GLN A 94 -14.69 9.89 -2.28
C GLN A 94 -15.72 10.61 -1.43
N SER A 95 -16.99 10.64 -1.83
CA SER A 95 -18.05 11.28 -1.05
C SER A 95 -18.22 10.63 0.32
N LYS A 96 -18.18 9.30 0.41
CA LYS A 96 -18.20 8.59 1.70
C LYS A 96 -17.00 8.96 2.57
N LEU A 97 -15.82 9.07 1.99
CA LEU A 97 -14.62 9.44 2.71
C LEU A 97 -14.70 10.88 3.23
N GLU A 98 -15.19 11.82 2.42
CA GLU A 98 -15.40 13.21 2.85
C GLU A 98 -16.40 13.31 4.01
N ASN A 99 -17.49 12.54 3.96
CA ASN A 99 -18.47 12.46 5.05
C ASN A 99 -17.87 11.92 6.37
N LEU A 100 -16.76 11.18 6.31
CA LEU A 100 -16.07 10.68 7.51
C LEU A 100 -15.02 11.67 8.03
N LEU A 101 -14.49 12.54 7.18
CA LEU A 101 -13.44 13.50 7.52
C LEU A 101 -13.95 14.91 7.85
N GLY A 102 -15.18 15.23 7.43
CA GLY A 102 -15.89 16.49 7.73
C GLY A 102 -16.74 16.41 8.98
#